data_AF-A0A0Q4R5P5-F1
#
_entry.id   AF-A0A0Q4R5P5-F1
#
_cell.length_a   1.000
_cell.length_b   1.000
_cell.length_c   1.000
_cell.angle_alpha   90.00
_cell.angle_beta   90.00
_cell.angle_gamma   90.00
#
_symmetry.space_group_name_H-M   'P 1'
#
loop_
_entity.id
_entity.type
_entity.pdbx_description
1 polymer ?
#
loop_
_entity_poly.entity_id
_entity_poly.type
_entity_poly.pdbx_seq_one_letter_code
_entity_poly.pdbx_strand_id
1 'polypeptide(L)'
;MPSSGWLLLATDDLGDLNGNCELCGTALRYSYAIVHPGWGSMAVGTDCCDKLTGTTDASEYHDMMLKDRGKVKRFVSSPSWRTLASGEESIIRAGIAVRISETEGKFYIGLGPACGKASHDSLIDAKIRALELIDTGEAANYLEKRRHKELARLRQRDAKKVEARLRAIERP
;
A
#
# COMPACT_ATOMS: atom_id res chain seq x y z
N MET A 1 -29.79 28.84 -6.92
CA MET A 1 -29.21 27.51 -6.64
C MET A 1 -29.61 27.10 -5.22
N PRO A 2 -30.03 25.85 -4.96
CA PRO A 2 -30.36 25.37 -3.61
C PRO A 2 -29.18 25.45 -2.65
N SER A 3 -29.42 25.84 -1.40
CA SER A 3 -28.38 25.94 -0.37
C SER A 3 -28.07 24.63 0.35
N SER A 4 -28.89 23.59 0.16
CA SER A 4 -28.77 22.27 0.79
C SER A 4 -29.52 21.22 -0.03
N GLY A 5 -29.44 19.95 0.38
CA GLY A 5 -30.12 18.83 -0.29
C GLY A 5 -29.34 18.23 -1.46
N TRP A 6 -28.04 18.49 -1.52
CA TRP A 6 -27.15 17.93 -2.53
C TRP A 6 -26.61 16.58 -2.09
N LEU A 7 -26.33 15.71 -3.07
CA LEU A 7 -25.76 14.39 -2.86
C LEU A 7 -24.42 14.32 -3.59
N LEU A 8 -23.38 13.80 -2.93
CA LEU A 8 -22.10 13.49 -3.54
C LEU A 8 -22.23 12.26 -4.44
N LEU A 9 -21.80 12.37 -5.70
CA LEU A 9 -21.83 11.28 -6.68
C LEU A 9 -20.45 10.72 -6.98
N ALA A 10 -19.46 11.58 -7.17
CA ALA A 10 -18.12 11.17 -7.59
C ALA A 10 -17.07 12.19 -7.17
N THR A 11 -15.82 11.74 -7.15
CA THR A 11 -14.63 12.55 -6.88
C THR A 11 -13.63 12.35 -8.00
N ASP A 12 -12.99 13.42 -8.44
CA ASP A 12 -11.96 13.36 -9.48
C ASP A 12 -10.71 14.16 -9.11
N ASP A 13 -9.54 13.67 -9.53
CA ASP A 13 -8.25 14.38 -9.45
C ASP A 13 -7.86 14.80 -10.85
N LEU A 14 -8.02 16.10 -11.14
CA LEU A 14 -7.74 16.70 -12.43
C LEU A 14 -6.23 16.73 -12.78
N GLY A 15 -5.38 16.26 -11.86
CA GLY A 15 -3.93 16.13 -12.02
C GLY A 15 -3.18 17.42 -11.75
N ASP A 16 -3.77 18.58 -12.08
CA ASP A 16 -3.23 19.92 -11.85
C ASP A 16 -4.34 20.90 -11.39
N LEU A 17 -3.97 22.12 -11.04
CA LEU A 17 -4.88 23.18 -10.60
C LEU A 17 -5.59 23.86 -11.78
N ASN A 18 -6.35 23.09 -12.56
CA ASN A 18 -6.94 23.51 -13.84
C ASN A 18 -8.48 23.43 -13.87
N GLY A 19 -9.13 22.95 -12.81
CA GLY A 19 -10.58 23.03 -12.65
C GLY A 19 -11.03 24.34 -11.99
N ASN A 20 -12.33 24.58 -11.97
CA ASN A 20 -12.94 25.69 -11.24
C ASN A 20 -14.17 25.22 -10.49
N CYS A 21 -14.32 25.66 -9.25
CA CYS A 21 -15.52 25.39 -8.47
C CYS A 21 -16.70 26.13 -9.09
N GLU A 22 -17.74 25.40 -9.49
CA GLU A 22 -18.94 26.01 -10.09
C GLU A 22 -19.74 26.87 -9.09
N LEU A 23 -19.47 26.73 -7.78
CA LEU A 23 -20.08 27.57 -6.75
C LEU A 23 -19.31 28.88 -6.50
N CYS A 24 -18.00 28.81 -6.24
CA CYS A 24 -17.21 29.96 -5.78
C CYS A 24 -16.12 30.42 -6.75
N GLY A 25 -15.92 29.72 -7.87
CA GLY A 25 -14.92 30.05 -8.89
C GLY A 25 -13.47 29.68 -8.53
N THR A 26 -13.19 29.27 -7.30
CA THR A 26 -11.84 28.86 -6.86
C THR A 26 -11.27 27.79 -7.77
N ALA A 27 -10.01 27.93 -8.17
CA ALA A 27 -9.33 26.92 -8.97
C ALA A 27 -9.19 25.62 -8.19
N LEU A 28 -9.47 24.49 -8.83
CA LEU A 28 -9.52 23.16 -8.24
C LEU A 28 -8.53 22.23 -8.91
N ARG A 29 -7.88 21.40 -8.10
CA ARG A 29 -7.26 20.16 -8.56
C ARG A 29 -8.17 18.96 -8.32
N TYR A 30 -8.87 18.96 -7.19
CA TYR A 30 -9.79 17.91 -6.82
C TYR A 30 -11.20 18.43 -6.95
N SER A 31 -12.02 17.75 -7.73
CA SER A 31 -13.42 18.11 -7.98
C SER A 31 -14.36 17.07 -7.37
N TYR A 32 -15.47 17.54 -6.84
CA TYR A 32 -16.53 16.74 -6.26
C TYR A 32 -17.79 16.97 -7.08
N ALA A 33 -18.24 15.93 -7.77
CA ALA A 33 -19.48 15.94 -8.53
C ALA A 33 -20.65 15.74 -7.57
N ILE A 34 -21.50 16.76 -7.46
CA ILE A 34 -22.70 16.74 -6.60
C ILE A 34 -23.96 16.88 -7.45
N VAL A 35 -25.08 16.37 -6.96
CA VAL A 35 -26.39 16.49 -7.63
C VAL A 35 -27.49 16.90 -6.66
N HIS A 36 -28.41 17.74 -7.12
CA HIS A 36 -29.65 18.04 -6.42
C HIS A 36 -30.85 17.65 -7.30
N PRO A 37 -31.83 16.87 -6.81
CA PRO A 37 -32.93 16.34 -7.62
C PRO A 37 -33.74 17.40 -8.40
N GLY A 38 -33.92 18.58 -7.81
CA GLY A 38 -34.64 19.69 -8.43
C GLY A 38 -33.80 20.71 -9.19
N TRP A 39 -32.49 20.46 -9.39
CA TRP A 39 -31.60 21.45 -10.03
C TRP A 39 -30.65 20.85 -11.07
N GLY A 40 -30.11 19.66 -10.82
CA GLY A 40 -29.10 19.05 -11.68
C GLY A 40 -27.77 18.86 -10.94
N SER A 41 -26.67 18.74 -11.69
CA SER A 41 -25.34 18.43 -11.16
C SER A 41 -24.38 19.61 -11.24
N MET A 42 -23.37 19.62 -10.38
CA MET A 42 -22.24 20.56 -10.42
C MET A 42 -20.94 19.88 -10.01
N ALA A 43 -19.81 20.44 -10.47
CA ALA A 43 -18.48 20.15 -9.93
C ALA A 43 -18.03 21.26 -8.95
N VAL A 44 -17.75 20.90 -7.71
CA VAL A 44 -17.34 21.85 -6.66
C VAL A 44 -16.07 21.41 -5.95
N GLY A 45 -15.44 22.33 -5.20
CA GLY A 45 -14.32 22.01 -4.32
C GLY A 45 -14.79 21.43 -2.98
N THR A 46 -13.86 20.89 -2.20
CA THR A 46 -14.09 20.21 -0.92
C THR A 46 -15.05 20.98 0.01
N ASP A 47 -14.71 22.22 0.37
CA ASP A 47 -15.50 23.03 1.32
C ASP A 47 -16.91 23.34 0.79
N CYS A 48 -17.03 23.52 -0.53
CA CYS A 48 -18.32 23.79 -1.18
C CYS A 48 -19.18 22.53 -1.25
N CYS A 49 -18.58 21.35 -1.43
CA CYS A 49 -19.27 20.06 -1.37
C CYS A 49 -19.88 19.87 0.02
N ASP A 50 -19.06 19.90 1.07
CA ASP A 50 -19.49 19.70 2.46
C ASP A 50 -20.60 20.68 2.86
N LYS A 51 -20.48 21.95 2.45
CA LYS A 51 -21.51 22.96 2.68
C LYS A 51 -22.85 22.62 2.02
N LEU A 52 -22.83 22.12 0.78
CA LEU A 52 -24.04 21.86 0.00
C LEU A 52 -24.69 20.52 0.33
N THR A 53 -23.90 19.50 0.66
CA THR A 53 -24.39 18.18 1.12
C THR A 53 -24.79 18.20 2.58
N GLY A 54 -24.19 19.11 3.39
CA GLY A 54 -24.33 19.11 4.84
C GLY A 54 -23.57 17.97 5.52
N THR A 55 -22.57 17.39 4.86
CA THR A 55 -21.73 16.29 5.36
C THR A 55 -20.25 16.71 5.38
N THR A 56 -19.38 15.87 5.93
CA THR A 56 -17.91 16.03 5.90
C THR A 56 -17.24 15.01 4.98
N ASP A 57 -18.02 14.33 4.14
CA ASP A 57 -17.54 13.20 3.34
C ASP A 57 -16.43 13.64 2.37
N ALA A 58 -16.53 14.85 1.81
CA ALA A 58 -15.53 15.34 0.87
C ALA A 58 -14.22 15.68 1.59
N SER A 59 -14.28 16.39 2.72
CA SER A 59 -13.07 16.73 3.48
C SER A 59 -12.39 15.50 4.09
N GLU A 60 -13.15 14.56 4.65
CA GLU A 60 -12.60 13.32 5.20
C GLU A 60 -11.94 12.46 4.12
N TYR A 61 -12.59 12.28 2.98
CA TYR A 61 -12.03 11.57 1.84
C TYR A 61 -10.75 12.27 1.33
N HIS A 62 -10.79 13.59 1.20
CA HIS A 62 -9.65 14.38 0.75
C HIS A 62 -8.43 14.18 1.65
N ASP A 63 -8.63 14.32 2.95
CA ASP A 63 -7.61 14.16 3.97
C ASP A 63 -7.02 12.75 3.97
N MET A 64 -7.87 11.73 3.88
CA MET A 64 -7.43 10.33 3.78
C MET A 64 -6.55 10.13 2.54
N MET A 65 -7.02 10.59 1.38
CA MET A 65 -6.30 10.46 0.12
C MET A 65 -4.94 11.17 0.16
N LEU A 66 -4.87 12.41 0.70
CA LEU A 66 -3.61 13.13 0.85
C LEU A 66 -2.65 12.44 1.81
N LYS A 67 -3.16 11.90 2.93
CA LYS A 67 -2.35 11.14 3.88
C LYS A 67 -1.76 9.91 3.21
N ASP A 68 -2.54 9.15 2.44
CA ASP A 68 -2.08 7.93 1.78
C ASP A 68 -1.08 8.22 0.67
N ARG A 69 -1.35 9.20 -0.20
CA ARG A 69 -0.36 9.67 -1.20
C ARG A 69 0.93 10.16 -0.54
N GLY A 70 0.81 10.89 0.57
CA GLY A 70 1.96 11.34 1.35
C GLY A 70 2.77 10.20 1.96
N LYS A 71 2.11 9.14 2.46
CA LYS A 71 2.77 7.92 2.96
C LYS A 71 3.55 7.22 1.85
N VAL A 72 2.90 6.98 0.72
CA VAL A 72 3.52 6.34 -0.45
C VAL A 72 4.74 7.12 -0.91
N LYS A 73 4.59 8.44 -1.12
CA LYS A 73 5.70 9.32 -1.53
C LYS A 73 6.87 9.23 -0.56
N ARG A 74 6.62 9.41 0.75
CA ARG A 74 7.68 9.35 1.77
C ARG A 74 8.39 8.00 1.81
N PHE A 75 7.65 6.91 1.60
CA PHE A 75 8.24 5.58 1.60
C PHE A 75 9.12 5.35 0.37
N VAL A 76 8.59 5.61 -0.83
CA VAL A 76 9.29 5.37 -2.10
C VAL A 76 10.54 6.24 -2.22
N SER A 77 10.44 7.52 -1.83
CA SER A 77 11.56 8.47 -1.90
C SER A 77 12.40 8.53 -0.62
N SER A 78 12.24 7.56 0.31
CA SER A 78 12.94 7.61 1.59
C SER A 78 14.46 7.49 1.39
N PRO A 79 15.28 8.36 2.00
CA PRO A 79 16.73 8.20 1.99
C PRO A 79 17.20 7.00 2.84
N SER A 80 16.29 6.34 3.57
CA SER A 80 16.59 5.10 4.29
C SER A 80 16.67 3.88 3.38
N TRP A 81 16.22 3.99 2.13
CA TRP A 81 16.56 3.00 1.12
C TRP A 81 18.06 2.98 0.89
N ARG A 82 18.64 1.79 0.86
CA ARG A 82 20.06 1.56 0.64
C ARG A 82 20.24 0.62 -0.54
N THR A 83 21.12 0.98 -1.44
CA THR A 83 21.58 0.07 -2.48
C THR A 83 22.66 -0.83 -1.89
N LEU A 84 22.45 -2.14 -1.95
CA LEU A 84 23.41 -3.16 -1.54
C LEU A 84 24.48 -3.34 -2.62
N ALA A 85 25.63 -3.93 -2.26
CA ALA A 85 26.71 -4.21 -3.22
C ALA A 85 26.28 -5.13 -4.39
N SER A 86 25.22 -5.93 -4.19
CA SER A 86 24.58 -6.76 -5.22
C SER A 86 23.73 -5.96 -6.21
N GLY A 87 23.53 -4.66 -6.00
CA GLY A 87 22.61 -3.81 -6.78
C GLY A 87 21.16 -3.83 -6.28
N GLU A 88 20.84 -4.62 -5.24
CA GLU A 88 19.50 -4.66 -4.67
C GLU A 88 19.20 -3.42 -3.83
N GLU A 89 17.96 -2.93 -3.91
CA GLU A 89 17.45 -1.85 -3.06
C GLU A 89 16.87 -2.44 -1.78
N SER A 90 17.29 -1.96 -0.61
CA SER A 90 16.89 -2.50 0.69
C SER A 90 16.43 -1.42 1.67
N ILE A 91 15.42 -1.74 2.47
CA ILE A 91 14.98 -0.91 3.61
C ILE A 91 14.47 -1.82 4.73
N ILE A 92 14.53 -1.35 5.98
CA ILE A 92 13.83 -1.99 7.10
C ILE A 92 12.61 -1.12 7.45
N ARG A 93 11.42 -1.73 7.45
CA ARG A 93 10.17 -1.06 7.80
C ARG A 93 9.30 -1.98 8.63
N ALA A 94 8.75 -1.48 9.74
CA ALA A 94 7.94 -2.27 10.68
C ALA A 94 8.65 -3.56 11.16
N GLY A 95 9.98 -3.52 11.32
CA GLY A 95 10.79 -4.69 11.67
C GLY A 95 10.99 -5.72 10.55
N ILE A 96 10.47 -5.45 9.35
CA ILE A 96 10.59 -6.30 8.17
C ILE A 96 11.67 -5.75 7.26
N ALA A 97 12.67 -6.56 6.94
CA ALA A 97 13.65 -6.24 5.90
C ALA A 97 12.99 -6.45 4.53
N VAL A 98 12.88 -5.38 3.75
CA VAL A 98 12.43 -5.41 2.36
C VAL A 98 13.65 -5.32 1.47
N ARG A 99 13.72 -6.17 0.45
CA ARG A 99 14.70 -6.10 -0.63
C ARG A 99 14.00 -6.07 -1.97
N ILE A 100 14.52 -5.32 -2.92
CA ILE A 100 14.03 -5.30 -4.30
C ILE A 100 15.22 -5.59 -5.20
N SER A 101 15.12 -6.69 -5.93
CA SER A 101 16.12 -7.12 -6.91
C SER A 101 15.60 -6.86 -8.32
N GLU A 102 16.49 -6.44 -9.21
CA GLU A 102 16.20 -6.32 -10.64
C GLU A 102 16.78 -7.53 -11.39
N THR A 103 15.99 -8.11 -12.29
CA THR A 103 16.44 -9.19 -13.17
C THR A 103 15.69 -9.05 -14.50
N GLU A 104 16.43 -8.91 -15.60
CA GLU A 104 15.88 -8.78 -16.96
C GLU A 104 14.83 -7.65 -17.09
N GLY A 105 15.07 -6.51 -16.42
CA GLY A 105 14.16 -5.36 -16.45
C GLY A 105 12.86 -5.56 -15.65
N LYS A 106 12.77 -6.62 -14.85
CA LYS A 106 11.68 -6.85 -13.90
C LYS A 106 12.18 -6.74 -12.47
N PHE A 107 11.32 -6.23 -11.60
CA PHE A 107 11.62 -6.03 -10.19
C PHE A 107 10.88 -7.04 -9.31
N TYR A 108 11.58 -7.63 -8.35
CA TYR A 108 11.04 -8.66 -7.46
C TYR A 108 11.20 -8.25 -6.00
N ILE A 109 10.15 -8.45 -5.20
CA ILE A 109 10.13 -8.07 -3.79
C ILE A 109 10.54 -9.26 -2.92
N GLY A 110 11.59 -9.11 -2.13
CA GLY A 110 11.96 -9.98 -1.03
C GLY A 110 11.52 -9.42 0.31
N LEU A 111 11.02 -10.30 1.19
CA LEU A 111 10.62 -9.99 2.56
C LEU A 111 11.39 -10.89 3.53
N GLY A 112 12.22 -10.30 4.39
CA GLY A 112 13.06 -11.01 5.34
C GLY A 112 13.96 -12.04 4.64
N PRO A 113 13.90 -13.34 4.98
CA PRO A 113 14.66 -14.40 4.30
C PRO A 113 13.97 -14.93 3.03
N ALA A 114 12.78 -14.41 2.68
CA ALA A 114 12.01 -14.88 1.54
C ALA A 114 12.23 -13.99 0.31
N CYS A 115 12.37 -14.62 -0.86
CA CYS A 115 12.27 -13.94 -2.15
C CYS A 115 10.86 -14.15 -2.73
N GLY A 116 10.21 -13.07 -3.14
CA GLY A 116 8.95 -13.11 -3.85
C GLY A 116 9.13 -13.58 -5.28
N LYS A 117 8.02 -13.99 -5.90
CA LYS A 117 7.98 -14.46 -7.30
C LYS A 117 7.24 -13.52 -8.23
N ALA A 118 6.44 -12.60 -7.67
CA ALA A 118 5.75 -11.59 -8.46
C ALA A 118 6.76 -10.58 -8.99
N SER A 119 6.65 -10.27 -10.29
CA SER A 119 7.43 -9.25 -10.96
C SER A 119 6.64 -7.94 -11.04
N HIS A 120 7.39 -6.84 -11.09
CA HIS A 120 6.90 -5.48 -11.27
C HIS A 120 7.65 -4.79 -12.40
N ASP A 121 7.00 -3.83 -13.04
CA ASP A 121 7.52 -3.16 -14.24
C ASP A 121 8.50 -2.04 -13.92
N SER A 122 8.46 -1.49 -12.71
CA SER A 122 9.39 -0.48 -12.24
C SER A 122 9.79 -0.68 -10.78
N LEU A 123 10.93 -0.10 -10.41
CA LEU A 123 11.37 -0.03 -9.02
C LEU A 123 10.34 0.69 -8.14
N ILE A 124 9.70 1.73 -8.68
CA ILE A 124 8.67 2.49 -7.95
C ILE A 124 7.46 1.60 -7.66
N ASP A 125 6.96 0.86 -8.65
CA ASP A 125 5.82 -0.05 -8.46
C ASP A 125 6.14 -1.15 -7.44
N ALA A 126 7.36 -1.69 -7.47
CA ALA A 126 7.82 -2.65 -6.47
C ALA A 126 7.88 -2.03 -5.06
N LYS A 127 8.35 -0.78 -4.93
CA LYS A 127 8.36 -0.05 -3.64
C LYS A 127 6.93 0.22 -3.14
N ILE A 128 6.02 0.64 -4.01
CA ILE A 128 4.60 0.87 -3.67
C ILE A 128 3.97 -0.43 -3.19
N ARG A 129 4.11 -1.52 -3.95
CA ARG A 129 3.56 -2.81 -3.59
C ARG A 129 4.15 -3.35 -2.29
N ALA A 130 5.45 -3.14 -2.04
CA ALA A 130 6.07 -3.53 -0.78
C ALA A 130 5.45 -2.80 0.43
N LEU A 131 5.13 -1.50 0.29
CA LEU A 131 4.43 -0.75 1.33
C LEU A 131 3.03 -1.31 1.58
N GLU A 132 2.26 -1.58 0.53
CA GLU A 132 0.93 -2.18 0.66
C GLU A 132 0.96 -3.51 1.43
N LEU A 133 1.91 -4.39 1.09
CA LEU A 133 2.07 -5.68 1.79
C LEU A 133 2.38 -5.50 3.28
N ILE A 134 3.09 -4.43 3.64
CA ILE A 134 3.39 -4.12 5.05
C ILE A 134 2.16 -3.54 5.74
N ASP A 135 1.52 -2.53 5.14
CA ASP A 135 0.41 -1.80 5.73
C ASP A 135 -0.84 -2.68 5.89
N THR A 136 -1.10 -3.60 4.97
CA THR A 136 -2.18 -4.61 5.06
C THR A 136 -1.89 -5.74 6.05
N GLY A 137 -0.65 -5.86 6.54
CA GLY A 137 -0.20 -6.96 7.40
C GLY A 137 0.04 -8.28 6.65
N GLU A 138 -0.14 -8.35 5.33
CA GLU A 138 0.13 -9.53 4.52
C GLU A 138 1.58 -10.02 4.67
N ALA A 139 2.54 -9.10 4.69
CA ALA A 139 3.96 -9.40 4.86
C ALA A 139 4.24 -10.08 6.21
N ALA A 140 3.69 -9.55 7.31
CA ALA A 140 3.87 -10.11 8.64
C ALA A 140 3.25 -11.52 8.74
N ASN A 141 2.01 -11.67 8.26
CA ASN A 141 1.31 -12.95 8.22
C ASN A 141 2.06 -14.01 7.40
N TYR A 142 2.63 -13.62 6.26
CA TYR A 142 3.42 -14.51 5.42
C TYR A 142 4.68 -15.00 6.15
N LEU A 143 5.43 -14.09 6.77
CA LEU A 143 6.66 -14.41 7.49
C LEU A 143 6.40 -15.29 8.71
N GLU A 144 5.32 -15.04 9.44
CA GLU A 144 4.92 -15.88 10.57
C GLU A 144 4.59 -17.31 10.14
N LYS A 145 3.75 -17.47 9.11
CA LYS A 145 3.43 -18.80 8.54
C LYS A 145 4.67 -19.54 8.08
N ARG A 146 5.63 -18.83 7.47
CA ARG A 146 6.90 -19.41 7.03
C ARG A 146 7.73 -19.90 8.22
N ARG A 147 7.88 -19.08 9.26
CA ARG A 147 8.60 -19.43 10.50
C ARG A 147 8.00 -20.67 11.16
N HIS A 148 6.67 -20.78 11.25
CA HIS A 148 6.02 -21.98 11.79
C HIS A 148 6.34 -23.24 10.97
N LYS A 149 6.30 -23.14 9.64
CA LYS A 149 6.66 -24.27 8.76
C LYS A 149 8.11 -24.69 8.92
N GLU A 150 9.01 -23.73 9.05
CA GLU A 150 10.45 -23.99 9.21
C GLU A 150 10.76 -24.67 10.55
N LEU A 151 10.17 -24.16 11.65
CA LEU A 151 10.28 -24.79 12.97
C LEU A 151 9.71 -26.22 12.98
N ALA A 152 8.58 -26.45 12.30
CA ALA A 152 8.00 -27.80 12.19
C ALA A 152 8.95 -28.76 11.43
N ARG A 153 9.58 -28.30 10.34
CA ARG A 153 10.55 -29.10 9.58
C ARG A 153 11.79 -29.44 10.40
N LEU A 154 12.31 -28.49 11.18
CA LEU A 154 13.46 -28.73 12.06
C LEU A 154 13.13 -29.78 13.11
N ARG A 155 11.98 -29.66 13.79
CA ARG A 155 11.52 -30.66 14.78
C ARG A 155 11.39 -32.06 14.18
N GLN A 156 10.81 -32.18 12.97
CA GLN A 156 10.69 -33.47 12.29
C GLN A 156 12.07 -34.06 11.94
N ARG A 157 13.01 -33.23 11.49
CA ARG A 157 14.38 -33.67 11.17
C ARG A 157 15.10 -34.16 12.43
N ASP A 158 14.98 -33.44 13.53
CA ASP A 158 15.62 -33.79 14.79
C ASP A 158 15.02 -35.08 15.39
N ALA A 159 13.70 -35.23 15.34
CA ALA A 159 13.02 -36.47 15.75
C ALA A 159 13.50 -37.68 14.94
N LYS A 160 13.59 -37.57 13.60
CA LYS A 160 14.13 -38.63 12.74
C LYS A 160 15.59 -38.97 13.07
N LYS A 161 16.40 -37.96 13.43
CA LYS A 161 17.81 -38.17 13.80
C LYS A 161 17.92 -38.92 15.14
N VAL A 162 17.08 -38.58 16.11
CA VAL A 162 17.01 -39.30 17.40
C VAL A 162 16.58 -40.74 17.18
N GLU A 163 15.53 -40.97 16.40
CA GLU A 163 15.02 -42.31 16.08
C GLU A 163 16.08 -43.16 15.36
N ALA A 164 16.76 -42.60 14.36
CA ALA A 164 17.84 -43.30 13.67
C ALA A 164 19.00 -43.67 14.61
N ARG A 165 19.33 -42.80 15.58
CA ARG A 165 20.37 -43.06 16.58
C ARG A 165 19.96 -44.17 17.55
N LEU A 166 18.70 -44.19 18.00
CA LEU A 166 18.18 -45.26 18.86
C LEU A 166 18.22 -46.62 18.13
N ARG A 167 17.74 -46.67 16.88
CA ARG A 167 17.80 -47.90 16.05
C ARG A 167 19.22 -48.40 15.79
N ALA A 168 20.22 -47.51 15.77
CA ALA A 168 21.62 -47.89 15.61
C ALA A 168 22.24 -48.49 16.88
N ILE A 169 21.74 -48.12 18.06
CA ILE A 169 22.15 -48.69 19.35
C ILE A 169 21.50 -50.07 19.56
N GLU A 170 20.29 -50.28 19.03
CA GLU A 170 19.53 -51.53 19.16
C GLU A 170 19.87 -52.59 18.09
N ARG A 171 20.82 -52.33 17.19
CA ARG A 171 21.32 -53.34 16.24
C ARG A 171 22.45 -54.15 16.90
N PRO A 172 22.25 -55.46 17.16
CA PRO A 172 23.27 -56.34 17.73
C PRO A 172 24.46 -56.55 16.77
#